data_AF-A0A9X9LLU2-F1
#
_entry.id   AF-A0A9X9LLU2-F1
#
_cell.length_a   1.000
_cell.length_b   1.000
_cell.length_c   1.000
_cell.angle_alpha   90.00
_cell.angle_beta   90.00
_cell.angle_gamma   90.00
#
_symmetry.space_group_name_H-M   'P 1'
#
loop_
_entity.id
_entity.type
_entity.pdbx_description
1 polymer ?
#
loop_
_entity_poly.entity_id
_entity_poly.type
_entity_poly.pdbx_seq_one_letter_code
_entity_poly.pdbx_strand_id
1 'polypeptide(L)'
;FIQLARDLLHPSLEEEKKKHKKKRLVQSPNSYFMDVKCPGCYKITTVFSHAQTVVLCVGCSTVLCQPTGGKARLTEGIHLAFFNPVLRFYYYKYLPLLKASLKEILNSLLPKEFYL
;
A
#
# COMPACT_ATOMS: atom_id res chain seq x y z
N PHE A 1 3.69 41.81 7.12
CA PHE A 1 3.41 40.78 6.09
C PHE A 1 2.09 40.12 6.42
N ILE A 2 1.00 40.58 5.80
CA ILE A 2 -0.32 39.97 5.98
C ILE A 2 -0.33 38.69 5.15
N GLN A 3 -0.53 37.56 5.80
CA GLN A 3 -0.69 36.29 5.11
C GLN A 3 -1.97 36.39 4.26
N LEU A 4 -1.82 36.26 2.94
CA LEU A 4 -2.96 36.13 2.03
C LEU A 4 -3.93 35.07 2.58
N ALA A 5 -5.24 35.30 2.37
CA ALA A 5 -6.29 34.39 2.82
C ALA A 5 -5.97 32.95 2.39
N ARG A 6 -6.02 32.00 3.33
CA ARG A 6 -5.81 30.58 3.03
C ARG A 6 -7.01 30.04 2.26
N ASP A 7 -6.78 29.41 1.12
CA ASP A 7 -7.80 28.66 0.41
C ASP A 7 -8.15 27.39 1.21
N LEU A 8 -9.39 27.33 1.72
CA LEU A 8 -9.90 26.21 2.52
C LEU A 8 -10.48 25.10 1.64
N LEU A 9 -10.88 25.41 0.40
CA LEU A 9 -11.56 24.50 -0.50
C LEU A 9 -10.57 23.68 -1.33
N HIS A 10 -9.40 24.23 -1.64
CA HIS A 10 -8.37 23.57 -2.46
C HIS A 10 -7.01 23.55 -1.75
N PRO A 11 -6.90 22.86 -0.60
CA PRO A 11 -5.62 22.71 0.09
C PRO A 11 -4.61 21.94 -0.76
N SER A 12 -3.32 22.20 -0.56
CA SER A 12 -2.27 21.43 -1.23
C SER A 12 -2.19 19.99 -0.70
N LEU A 13 -1.76 19.05 -1.55
CA LEU A 13 -1.63 17.64 -1.17
C LEU A 13 -0.70 17.42 0.03
N GLU A 14 0.36 18.23 0.15
CA GLU A 14 1.30 18.13 1.27
C GLU A 14 0.67 18.55 2.60
N GLU A 15 -0.13 19.61 2.59
CA GLU A 15 -0.87 20.08 3.77
C GLU A 15 -1.92 19.06 4.20
N GLU A 16 -2.62 18.43 3.25
CA GLU A 16 -3.60 17.37 3.56
C GLU A 16 -2.96 16.12 4.17
N LYS A 17 -1.77 15.73 3.70
CA LYS A 17 -1.02 14.58 4.24
C LYS A 17 -0.59 14.81 5.69
N LYS A 18 -0.24 16.05 6.06
CA LYS A 18 0.15 16.43 7.44
C LYS A 18 -1.05 16.43 8.40
N LYS A 19 -2.28 16.63 7.91
CA LYS A 19 -3.50 16.62 8.74
C LYS A 19 -3.79 15.21 9.27
N HIS A 20 -4.31 15.16 10.51
CA HIS A 20 -4.87 13.94 11.07
C HIS A 20 -6.01 13.41 10.19
N LYS A 21 -6.15 12.08 10.06
CA LYS A 21 -7.11 11.42 9.16
C LYS A 21 -8.57 11.91 9.25
N LYS A 22 -9.03 12.31 10.45
CA LYS A 22 -10.38 12.86 10.68
C LYS A 22 -10.53 14.36 10.37
N LYS A 23 -9.42 15.10 10.26
CA LYS A 23 -9.35 16.56 10.06
C LYS A 23 -8.97 16.95 8.62
N ARG A 24 -8.90 15.99 7.70
CA ARG A 24 -8.75 16.24 6.27
C ARG A 24 -10.03 16.83 5.71
N LEU A 25 -9.96 17.46 4.53
CA LEU A 25 -11.14 17.99 3.83
C LEU A 25 -12.16 16.85 3.60
N VAL A 26 -11.68 15.72 3.11
CA VAL A 26 -12.42 14.45 3.06
C VAL A 26 -11.69 13.41 3.91
N GLN A 27 -12.41 12.74 4.79
CA GLN A 27 -11.82 11.74 5.68
C GLN A 27 -11.39 10.50 4.88
N SER A 28 -10.16 10.04 5.15
CA SER A 28 -9.59 8.86 4.52
C SER A 28 -8.73 8.06 5.50
N PRO A 29 -8.72 6.72 5.45
CA PRO A 29 -7.90 5.90 6.32
C PRO A 29 -6.41 6.06 6.00
N ASN A 30 -5.55 5.86 7.01
CA ASN A 30 -4.09 5.74 6.82
C ASN A 30 -3.64 4.27 6.66
N SER A 31 -4.56 3.33 6.89
CA SER A 31 -4.32 1.90 6.79
C SER A 31 -4.53 1.39 5.36
N TYR A 32 -3.92 0.26 5.03
CA TYR A 32 -3.92 -0.32 3.70
C TYR A 32 -3.78 -1.85 3.79
N PHE A 33 -4.14 -2.54 2.71
CA PHE A 33 -3.83 -3.95 2.52
C PHE A 33 -2.55 -4.08 1.71
N MET A 34 -1.74 -5.08 2.04
CA MET A 34 -0.48 -5.39 1.37
C MET A 34 -0.41 -6.87 1.06
N ASP A 35 0.26 -7.22 -0.02
CA ASP A 35 0.50 -8.61 -0.40
C ASP A 35 1.88 -9.05 0.10
N VAL A 36 1.88 -10.11 0.91
CA VAL A 36 3.05 -10.64 1.58
C VAL A 36 3.41 -11.98 0.96
N LYS A 37 4.64 -12.11 0.44
CA LYS A 37 5.14 -13.38 -0.08
C LYS A 37 5.85 -14.15 1.03
N CYS A 38 5.39 -15.37 1.29
CA CYS A 38 6.04 -16.25 2.25
C CYS A 38 7.39 -16.77 1.71
N PRO A 39 8.50 -16.73 2.47
CA PRO A 39 9.80 -17.23 2.02
C PRO A 39 9.84 -18.77 1.85
N GLY A 40 9.02 -19.51 2.59
CA GLY A 40 9.02 -20.98 2.53
C GLY A 40 8.20 -21.55 1.38
N CYS A 41 6.92 -21.18 1.29
CA CYS A 41 5.98 -21.77 0.32
C CYS A 41 5.71 -20.88 -0.91
N TYR A 42 6.33 -19.69 -0.98
CA TYR A 42 6.15 -18.69 -2.04
C TYR A 42 4.71 -18.26 -2.35
N LYS A 43 3.73 -18.66 -1.52
CA LYS A 43 2.34 -18.21 -1.61
C LYS A 43 2.23 -16.76 -1.17
N ILE A 44 1.35 -16.03 -1.87
CA ILE A 44 1.05 -14.64 -1.58
C ILE A 44 -0.20 -14.60 -0.69
N THR A 45 -0.13 -13.85 0.40
CA THR A 45 -1.25 -13.64 1.33
C THR A 45 -1.51 -12.14 1.48
N THR A 46 -2.77 -11.72 1.37
CA THR A 46 -3.19 -10.33 1.63
C THR A 46 -3.22 -10.09 3.14
N VAL A 47 -2.44 -9.12 3.63
CA VAL A 47 -2.31 -8.76 5.04
C VAL A 47 -2.73 -7.31 5.25
N PHE A 48 -3.46 -7.03 6.33
CA PHE A 48 -3.82 -5.67 6.72
C PHE A 48 -2.66 -4.98 7.45
N SER A 49 -2.37 -3.72 7.13
CA SER A 49 -1.18 -3.03 7.67
C SER A 49 -1.19 -2.79 9.17
N HIS A 50 -2.36 -2.80 9.81
CA HIS A 50 -2.53 -2.67 11.26
C HIS A 50 -3.22 -3.93 11.83
N ALA A 51 -2.83 -5.11 11.37
CA ALA A 51 -3.37 -6.38 11.86
C ALA A 51 -3.21 -6.49 13.39
N GLN A 52 -4.31 -6.82 14.08
CA GLN A 52 -4.36 -6.99 15.54
C GLN A 52 -4.03 -8.42 15.98
N THR A 53 -4.13 -9.37 15.07
CA THR A 53 -3.83 -10.79 15.32
C THR A 53 -2.54 -11.18 14.61
N VAL A 54 -1.89 -12.24 15.11
CA VAL A 54 -0.80 -12.89 14.39
C VAL A 54 -1.35 -13.46 13.08
N VAL A 55 -0.74 -13.12 11.95
CA VAL A 55 -1.16 -13.63 10.64
C VAL A 55 -0.25 -14.77 10.24
N LEU A 56 -0.84 -15.92 9.94
CA LEU A 56 -0.14 -17.13 9.51
C LEU A 56 -0.29 -17.33 8.01
N CYS A 57 0.72 -17.92 7.38
CA CYS A 57 0.62 -18.37 6.00
C CYS A 57 -0.31 -19.58 5.91
N VAL A 58 -1.23 -19.57 4.93
CA VAL A 58 -2.18 -20.67 4.68
C VAL A 58 -1.48 -21.97 4.26
N GLY A 59 -0.28 -21.91 3.67
CA GLY A 59 0.42 -23.08 3.15
C GLY A 59 1.34 -23.80 4.14
N CYS A 60 2.14 -23.04 4.88
CA CYS A 60 3.21 -23.58 5.72
C CYS A 60 3.11 -23.16 7.20
N SER A 61 2.01 -22.50 7.58
CA SER A 61 1.74 -22.01 8.95
C SER A 61 2.82 -21.11 9.54
N THR A 62 3.73 -20.60 8.72
CA THR A 62 4.76 -19.64 9.15
C THR A 62 4.12 -18.30 9.51
N VAL A 63 4.61 -17.68 10.58
CA VAL A 63 4.19 -16.34 10.99
C VAL A 63 4.62 -15.31 9.96
N LEU A 64 3.66 -14.58 9.39
CA LEU A 64 3.89 -13.52 8.41
C LEU A 64 4.05 -12.14 9.07
N CYS A 65 3.23 -11.85 10.08
CA CYS A 65 3.38 -10.63 10.86
C CYS A 65 2.91 -10.81 12.30
N GLN A 66 3.46 -9.97 13.17
CA GLN A 66 3.09 -9.86 14.58
C GLN A 66 2.37 -8.51 14.82
N PRO A 67 1.30 -8.50 15.62
CA PRO A 67 0.58 -7.28 15.94
C PRO A 67 1.42 -6.36 16.82
N THR A 68 1.26 -5.05 16.64
CA THR A 68 1.86 -4.02 17.48
C THR A 68 0.80 -2.96 17.83
N GLY A 69 1.15 -1.95 18.61
CA GLY A 69 0.25 -0.81 18.86
C GLY A 69 -0.04 0.06 17.62
N GLY A 70 0.66 -0.15 16.50
CA GLY A 70 0.51 0.59 15.25
C GLY A 70 0.51 -0.32 14.03
N LYS A 71 1.47 -0.13 13.13
CA LYS A 71 1.64 -1.01 11.98
C LYS A 71 2.17 -2.38 12.43
N ALA A 72 1.61 -3.45 11.89
CA ALA A 72 2.06 -4.80 12.17
C ALA A 72 3.54 -4.97 11.77
N ARG A 73 4.30 -5.72 12.58
CA ARG A 73 5.70 -6.03 12.32
C ARG A 73 5.78 -7.27 11.44
N LEU A 74 6.39 -7.17 10.26
CA LEU A 74 6.62 -8.31 9.38
C LEU A 74 7.79 -9.16 9.90
N THR A 75 7.72 -10.45 9.66
CA THR A 75 8.84 -11.36 9.95
C THR A 75 10.02 -11.07 9.01
N GLU A 76 11.25 -11.20 9.50
CA GLU A 76 12.46 -11.06 8.70
C GLU A 76 12.46 -12.05 7.51
N GLY A 77 13.00 -11.62 6.37
CA GLY A 77 13.03 -12.43 5.15
C GLY A 77 11.72 -12.50 4.36
N ILE A 78 10.71 -11.73 4.76
CA ILE A 78 9.49 -11.56 3.96
C ILE A 78 9.69 -10.48 2.91
N HIS A 79 9.44 -10.84 1.65
CA HIS A 79 9.38 -9.87 0.57
C HIS A 79 7.96 -9.32 0.44
N LEU A 80 7.85 -7.99 0.50
CA LEU A 80 6.62 -7.29 0.13
C LEU A 80 6.42 -7.45 -1.39
N ALA A 81 5.45 -8.27 -1.77
CA ALA A 81 4.98 -8.29 -3.15
C ALA A 81 3.97 -7.15 -3.28
N PHE A 82 4.40 -5.91 -3.52
CA PHE A 82 3.43 -4.86 -3.84
C PHE A 82 2.63 -5.28 -5.08
N PHE A 83 1.30 -5.13 -5.06
CA PHE A 83 0.58 -4.34 -6.07
C PHE A 83 -0.85 -4.05 -5.56
N ASN A 84 -0.97 -2.86 -4.97
CA ASN A 84 -2.17 -2.02 -4.83
C ASN A 84 -3.51 -2.66 -5.28
N PRO A 85 -4.56 -2.74 -4.43
CA PRO A 85 -5.88 -3.19 -4.84
C PRO A 85 -6.41 -2.47 -6.10
N VAL A 86 -6.11 -1.18 -6.26
CA VAL A 86 -6.44 -0.39 -7.45
C VAL A 86 -5.69 -0.91 -8.68
N LEU A 87 -4.40 -1.24 -8.57
CA LEU A 87 -3.65 -1.80 -9.70
C LEU A 87 -4.08 -3.22 -10.03
N ARG A 88 -4.54 -4.02 -9.06
CA ARG A 88 -5.18 -5.32 -9.35
C ARG A 88 -6.48 -5.13 -10.15
N PHE A 89 -7.34 -4.19 -9.75
CA PHE A 89 -8.55 -3.85 -10.49
C PHE A 89 -8.26 -3.27 -11.89
N TYR A 90 -7.28 -2.36 -12.01
CA TYR A 90 -6.86 -1.81 -13.30
C TYR A 90 -6.19 -2.88 -14.17
N TYR A 91 -5.34 -3.75 -13.63
CA TYR A 91 -4.70 -4.80 -14.41
C TYR A 91 -5.74 -5.79 -14.96
N TYR A 92 -6.66 -6.31 -14.14
CA TYR A 92 -7.71 -7.22 -14.63
C TYR A 92 -8.74 -6.55 -15.57
N LYS A 93 -9.00 -5.25 -15.43
CA LYS A 93 -9.92 -4.50 -16.31
C LYS A 93 -9.28 -4.12 -17.65
N TYR A 94 -7.98 -3.84 -17.68
CA TYR A 94 -7.28 -3.36 -18.88
C TYR A 94 -6.37 -4.41 -19.57
N LEU A 95 -6.18 -5.61 -19.00
CA LEU A 95 -5.39 -6.70 -19.60
C LEU A 95 -5.85 -7.13 -21.01
N PRO A 96 -7.14 -7.10 -21.37
CA PRO A 96 -7.57 -7.40 -22.74
C PRO A 96 -7.20 -6.30 -23.76
N LEU A 97 -6.85 -5.08 -23.31
CA LEU A 97 -6.64 -3.89 -24.16
C LEU A 97 -5.16 -3.49 -24.32
N LEU A 98 -4.22 -4.13 -23.62
CA LEU A 98 -2.84 -3.65 -23.46
C LEU A 98 -1.76 -4.67 -23.83
N LYS A 99 -2.00 -5.49 -24.84
CA LYS A 99 -0.91 -6.19 -25.53
C LYS A 99 -0.18 -5.18 -26.44
N ALA A 100 0.77 -4.42 -25.90
CA ALA A 100 2.08 -4.16 -26.53
C ALA A 100 2.88 -3.00 -25.91
N SER A 101 2.27 -1.86 -25.49
CA SER A 101 3.08 -0.62 -25.28
C SER A 101 3.21 -0.09 -23.84
N LEU A 102 2.56 -0.67 -22.82
CA LEU A 102 2.59 -0.12 -21.45
C LEU A 102 3.65 -0.72 -20.53
N LYS A 103 4.42 -1.72 -20.96
CA LYS A 103 5.47 -2.34 -20.13
C LYS A 103 6.61 -1.34 -19.81
N GLU A 104 6.89 -0.43 -20.75
CA GLU A 104 7.87 0.65 -20.58
C GLU A 104 7.36 1.76 -19.66
N ILE A 105 6.07 2.13 -19.78
CA ILE A 105 5.44 3.17 -18.95
C ILE A 105 5.24 2.70 -17.50
N LEU A 106 4.97 1.41 -17.28
CA LEU A 106 4.87 0.85 -15.93
C LEU A 106 6.24 0.84 -15.23
N ASN A 107 7.34 0.64 -15.97
CA ASN A 107 8.71 0.69 -15.44
C ASN A 107 9.21 2.12 -15.16
N SER A 108 8.58 3.15 -15.73
CA SER A 108 8.88 4.56 -15.42
C SER A 108 8.03 5.14 -14.29
N LEU A 109 6.85 4.56 -14.02
CA LEU A 109 5.91 5.00 -12.98
C LEU A 109 6.00 4.23 -11.66
N LEU A 110 6.72 3.10 -11.63
CA LEU A 110 7.08 2.45 -10.39
C LEU A 110 8.32 3.16 -9.83
N PRO A 111 8.23 3.84 -8.66
CA PRO A 111 9.41 4.35 -8.00
C PRO A 111 10.34 3.17 -7.71
N LYS A 112 11.55 3.21 -8.30
CA LYS A 112 12.63 2.21 -8.12
C LYS A 112 13.19 2.16 -6.68
N GLU A 113 12.52 2.80 -5.72
CA GLU A 113 12.97 2.96 -4.33
C GLU A 113 12.33 1.97 -3.34
N PHE A 114 11.51 1.03 -3.82
CA PHE A 114 10.85 0.04 -2.94
C PHE A 114 11.52 -1.35 -2.94
N TYR A 115 12.79 -1.41 -3.36
CA TYR A 115 13.69 -2.50 -3.03
C TYR A 115 14.69 -2.01 -1.98
N LEU A 116 14.30 -2.11 -0.71
CA LEU A 116 15.18 -2.33 0.46
C LEU A 116 14.29 -2.77 1.63
#